data_AF-A0A847VF40-F1
#
_entry.id   AF-A0A847VF40-F1
#
_cell.length_a   1.000
_cell.length_b   1.000
_cell.length_c   1.000
_cell.angle_alpha   90.00
_cell.angle_beta   90.00
_cell.angle_gamma   90.00
#
_symmetry.space_group_name_H-M   'P 1'
#
loop_
_entity.id
_entity.type
_entity.pdbx_description
1 polymer ?
#
loop_
_entity_poly.entity_id
_entity_poly.type
_entity_poly.pdbx_seq_one_letter_code
_entity_poly.pdbx_strand_id
1 'polypeptide(L)'
;GEYRESIDIDFLVSRVEGYRQLRQRLTGPDGLRAITRPGHALNQKRAVRADQYGIRTMLQVDGADIKFEIVLEGRIELEAPGPDDRQCGVATLTALDMATGKLLANSDRWRDDAVMSRDLIDLAMMAPPKALLKRAMAKAQGAYGDSVAADLAGAVEDLRARPHRLDQCMQATAMTTVSKAALWARIKALVR
;
A
#
# COMPACT_ATOMS: atom_id res chain seq x y z
N GLY A 1 -11.15 -10.96 6.26
CA GLY A 1 -10.56 -10.47 7.51
C GLY A 1 -9.12 -10.09 7.26
N GLU A 2 -8.58 -9.21 8.09
CA GLU A 2 -7.16 -8.86 8.10
C GLU A 2 -6.32 -10.13 8.39
N TYR A 3 -5.28 -10.36 7.58
CA TYR A 3 -4.50 -11.61 7.57
C TYR A 3 -3.10 -11.44 8.17
N ARG A 4 -2.72 -10.19 8.42
CA ARG A 4 -1.52 -9.75 9.14
C ARG A 4 -1.79 -8.33 9.64
N GLU A 5 -1.13 -7.94 10.72
CA GLU A 5 -1.19 -6.57 11.22
C GLU A 5 -0.51 -5.59 10.24
N SER A 6 -1.09 -4.41 10.10
CA SER A 6 -0.47 -3.25 9.44
C SER A 6 -0.25 -2.14 10.47
N ILE A 7 1.01 -1.74 10.66
CA ILE A 7 1.43 -0.77 11.69
C ILE A 7 1.66 0.65 11.14
N ASP A 8 1.57 0.82 9.83
CA ASP A 8 1.78 2.08 9.13
C ASP A 8 0.44 2.60 8.57
N ILE A 9 0.30 3.92 8.51
CA ILE A 9 -0.81 4.60 7.84
C ILE A 9 -0.25 5.47 6.71
N ASP A 10 -0.57 5.07 5.48
CA ASP A 10 -0.18 5.79 4.27
C ASP A 10 -1.43 6.37 3.58
N PHE A 11 -1.37 7.67 3.28
CA PHE A 11 -2.29 8.35 2.39
C PHE A 11 -1.60 8.64 1.06
N LEU A 12 -2.36 8.60 -0.03
CA LEU A 12 -1.85 8.94 -1.35
C LEU A 12 -2.55 10.19 -1.89
N VAL A 13 -1.79 11.01 -2.60
CA VAL A 13 -2.28 12.13 -3.41
C VAL A 13 -1.60 12.06 -4.76
N SER A 14 -2.36 12.09 -5.85
CA SER A 14 -1.81 11.98 -7.21
C SER A 14 -1.71 13.30 -7.97
N ARG A 15 -2.16 14.41 -7.37
CA ARG A 15 -2.06 15.76 -7.95
C ARG A 15 -1.02 16.60 -7.23
N VAL A 16 -0.08 17.16 -7.99
CA VAL A 16 1.01 17.99 -7.47
C VAL A 16 0.47 19.23 -6.74
N GLU A 17 -0.60 19.85 -7.24
CA GLU A 17 -1.23 21.00 -6.59
C GLU A 17 -1.80 20.63 -5.22
N GLY A 18 -2.43 19.46 -5.12
CA GLY A 18 -2.97 18.94 -3.86
C GLY A 18 -1.87 18.64 -2.86
N TYR A 19 -0.79 17.99 -3.30
CA TYR A 19 0.37 17.73 -2.46
C TYR A 19 1.03 19.02 -1.95
N ARG A 20 1.20 20.02 -2.83
CA ARG A 20 1.74 21.34 -2.46
C ARG A 20 0.90 22.02 -1.37
N GLN A 21 -0.43 21.99 -1.49
CA GLN A 21 -1.33 22.56 -0.48
C GLN A 21 -1.21 21.84 0.87
N LEU A 22 -1.18 20.50 0.85
CA LEU A 22 -0.97 19.71 2.07
C LEU A 22 0.36 20.02 2.71
N ARG A 23 1.44 20.09 1.93
CA ARG A 23 2.78 20.43 2.42
C ARG A 23 2.77 21.79 3.11
N GLN A 24 2.26 22.82 2.45
CA GLN A 24 2.20 24.18 3.02
C GLN A 24 1.44 24.22 4.35
N ARG A 25 0.30 23.53 4.44
CA ARG A 25 -0.53 23.52 5.66
C ARG A 25 0.10 22.71 6.79
N LEU A 26 0.63 21.52 6.48
CA LEU A 26 1.17 20.59 7.48
C LEU A 26 2.55 20.99 8.01
N THR A 27 3.33 21.77 7.24
CA THR A 27 4.58 22.38 7.74
C THR A 27 4.38 23.79 8.29
N GLY A 28 3.16 24.31 8.25
CA GLY A 28 2.79 25.62 8.78
C GLY A 28 2.44 25.58 10.28
N PRO A 29 1.97 26.70 10.85
CA PRO A 29 1.64 26.82 12.28
C PRO A 29 0.55 25.86 12.79
N ASP A 30 -0.35 25.43 11.92
CA ASP A 30 -1.42 24.49 12.27
C ASP A 30 -0.87 23.07 12.48
N GLY A 31 0.20 22.72 11.77
CA GLY A 31 0.76 21.36 11.78
C GLY A 31 -0.30 20.32 11.41
N LEU A 32 -0.34 19.22 12.15
CA LEU A 32 -1.35 18.16 11.96
C LEU A 32 -2.80 18.63 12.16
N ARG A 33 -3.04 19.74 12.88
CA ARG A 33 -4.40 20.27 13.05
C ARG A 33 -5.04 20.68 11.73
N ALA A 34 -4.24 20.90 10.69
CA ALA A 34 -4.73 21.18 9.34
C ALA A 34 -5.56 20.03 8.72
N ILE A 35 -5.37 18.79 9.21
CA ILE A 35 -6.04 17.58 8.71
C ILE A 35 -6.84 16.85 9.80
N THR A 36 -6.92 17.38 11.02
CA THR A 36 -7.79 16.82 12.07
C THR A 36 -9.12 17.56 12.13
N ARG A 37 -10.17 16.87 12.57
CA ARG A 37 -11.46 17.51 12.84
C ARG A 37 -11.34 18.44 14.05
N PRO A 38 -12.12 19.53 14.11
CA PRO A 38 -12.21 20.36 15.30
C PRO A 38 -12.48 19.51 16.56
N GLY A 39 -11.83 19.87 17.67
CA GLY A 39 -11.93 19.14 18.94
C GLY A 39 -11.14 17.82 19.00
N HIS A 40 -10.47 17.40 17.92
CA HIS A 40 -9.65 16.20 17.89
C HIS A 40 -8.16 16.56 17.74
N ALA A 41 -7.32 15.95 18.57
CA ALA A 41 -5.88 16.10 18.53
C ALA A 41 -5.22 14.75 18.32
N LEU A 42 -4.19 14.72 17.48
CA LEU A 42 -3.30 13.57 17.33
C LEU A 42 -2.03 13.85 18.15
N ASN A 43 -1.62 12.88 18.96
CA ASN A 43 -0.38 13.00 19.72
C ASN A 43 0.82 12.79 18.78
N GLN A 44 1.53 13.87 18.47
CA GLN A 44 2.65 13.88 17.55
C GLN A 44 3.98 13.68 18.29
N LYS A 45 4.69 12.59 18.01
CA LYS A 45 6.01 12.28 18.60
C LYS A 45 7.19 12.93 17.89
N ARG A 46 7.06 13.17 16.59
CA ARG A 46 8.13 13.74 15.75
C ARG A 46 7.59 14.89 14.92
N ALA A 47 8.36 15.97 14.79
CA ALA A 47 8.00 17.08 13.90
C ALA A 47 7.68 16.58 12.47
N VAL A 48 6.75 17.25 11.80
CA VAL A 48 6.40 16.94 10.40
C VAL A 48 7.63 17.20 9.54
N ARG A 49 8.00 16.24 8.69
CA ARG A 49 9.02 16.39 7.66
C ARG A 49 8.36 16.26 6.30
N ALA A 50 8.69 17.14 5.37
CA ALA A 50 8.15 17.10 4.02
C ALA A 50 9.24 17.31 2.98
N ASP A 51 9.26 16.44 1.97
CA ASP A 51 10.19 16.52 0.83
C ASP A 51 9.41 16.57 -0.49
N GLN A 52 10.06 16.21 -1.60
CA GLN A 52 9.44 16.20 -2.92
C GLN A 52 8.39 15.08 -3.07
N TYR A 53 8.49 14.00 -2.28
CA TYR A 53 7.74 12.76 -2.49
C TYR A 53 6.76 12.45 -1.35
N GLY A 54 6.99 12.96 -0.14
CA GLY A 54 6.05 12.73 0.95
C GLY A 54 6.18 13.65 2.15
N ILE A 55 5.11 13.62 2.95
CA ILE A 55 4.98 14.29 4.24
C ILE A 55 4.89 13.22 5.31
N ARG A 56 5.78 13.24 6.31
CA ARG A 56 5.99 12.15 7.26
C ARG A 56 6.03 12.66 8.69
N THR A 57 5.45 11.89 9.60
CA THR A 57 5.54 12.10 11.04
C THR A 57 5.36 10.77 11.79
N MET A 58 5.48 10.81 13.12
CA MET A 58 5.20 9.69 14.00
C MET A 58 4.08 10.12 14.94
N LEU A 59 2.99 9.36 14.95
CA LEU A 59 1.84 9.56 15.83
C LEU A 59 1.91 8.55 16.97
N GLN A 60 1.40 8.91 18.13
CA GLN A 60 1.18 7.97 19.23
C GLN A 60 -0.32 7.76 19.44
N VAL A 61 -0.77 6.51 19.34
CA VAL A 61 -2.16 6.10 19.55
C VAL A 61 -2.16 4.90 20.48
N ASP A 62 -2.88 4.99 21.61
CA ASP A 62 -2.98 3.92 22.61
C ASP A 62 -1.62 3.31 23.03
N GLY A 63 -0.59 4.16 23.10
CA GLY A 63 0.78 3.75 23.46
C GLY A 63 1.61 3.18 22.31
N ALA A 64 1.02 2.90 21.14
CA ALA A 64 1.72 2.48 19.93
C ALA A 64 2.22 3.69 19.12
N ASP A 65 3.43 3.58 18.59
CA ASP A 65 4.00 4.54 17.66
C ASP A 65 3.61 4.14 16.22
N ILE A 66 2.81 4.97 15.57
CA ILE A 66 2.28 4.76 14.21
C ILE A 66 3.01 5.68 13.24
N LYS A 67 3.66 5.09 12.25
CA LYS A 67 4.23 5.86 11.14
C LYS A 67 3.08 6.41 10.30
N PHE A 68 3.06 7.73 10.13
CA PHE A 68 2.09 8.42 9.29
C PHE A 68 2.79 9.03 8.08
N GLU A 69 2.27 8.75 6.90
CA GLU A 69 2.81 9.26 5.64
C GLU A 69 1.69 9.73 4.71
N ILE A 70 1.95 10.84 4.01
CA ILE A 70 1.19 11.26 2.83
C ILE A 70 2.17 11.26 1.66
N VAL A 71 1.97 10.39 0.67
CA VAL A 71 2.84 10.22 -0.49
C VAL A 71 2.23 10.92 -1.71
N LEU A 72 3.08 11.63 -2.46
CA LEU A 72 2.75 12.04 -3.82
C LEU A 72 2.90 10.84 -4.76
N GLU A 73 1.79 10.24 -5.14
CA GLU A 73 1.76 9.16 -6.14
C GLU A 73 1.79 9.78 -7.55
N GLY A 74 2.99 9.95 -8.09
CA GLY A 74 3.20 10.57 -9.40
C GLY A 74 3.09 9.62 -10.59
N ARG A 75 2.94 8.30 -10.37
CA ARG A 75 2.98 7.30 -11.44
C ARG A 75 1.62 7.08 -12.09
N ILE A 76 0.55 7.21 -11.31
CA ILE A 76 -0.82 6.96 -11.75
C ILE A 76 -1.77 8.03 -11.19
N GLU A 77 -2.79 8.38 -11.97
CA GLU A 77 -3.94 9.11 -11.43
C GLU A 77 -4.79 8.15 -10.58
N LEU A 78 -5.22 8.62 -9.41
CA LEU A 78 -6.09 7.85 -8.51
C LEU A 78 -7.55 8.10 -8.88
N GLU A 79 -8.37 7.05 -8.90
CA GLU A 79 -9.80 7.18 -9.09
C GLU A 79 -10.42 7.90 -7.88
N ALA A 80 -11.49 8.65 -8.13
CA ALA A 80 -12.24 9.26 -7.04
C ALA A 80 -12.89 8.14 -6.20
N PRO A 81 -12.72 8.15 -4.87
CA PRO A 81 -13.28 7.12 -4.00
C PRO A 81 -14.81 7.18 -4.00
N GLY A 82 -15.46 6.02 -4.14
CA GLY A 82 -16.90 5.87 -4.07
C GLY A 82 -17.43 5.91 -2.63
N PRO A 83 -18.77 5.75 -2.44
CA PRO A 83 -19.39 5.66 -1.12
C PRO A 83 -18.83 4.51 -0.26
N ASP A 84 -18.49 3.39 -0.91
CA ASP A 84 -17.97 2.18 -0.26
C ASP A 84 -16.46 2.24 0.01
N ASP A 85 -15.73 3.16 -0.64
CA ASP A 85 -14.29 3.37 -0.46
C ASP A 85 -14.01 4.29 0.73
N ARG A 86 -14.57 3.94 1.89
CA ARG A 86 -14.49 4.75 3.11
C ARG A 86 -14.35 3.90 4.35
N GLN A 87 -13.38 4.25 5.20
CA GLN A 87 -13.21 3.69 6.53
C GLN A 87 -13.37 4.80 7.56
N CYS A 88 -14.32 4.67 8.49
CA CYS A 88 -14.58 5.68 9.54
C CYS A 88 -14.80 7.12 8.98
N GLY A 89 -15.35 7.22 7.77
CA GLY A 89 -15.57 8.50 7.06
C GLY A 89 -14.32 9.08 6.36
N VAL A 90 -13.17 8.41 6.45
CA VAL A 90 -11.95 8.72 5.71
C VAL A 90 -11.96 7.96 4.39
N ALA A 91 -11.65 8.63 3.29
CA ALA A 91 -11.56 7.98 1.99
C ALA A 91 -10.40 6.96 1.96
N THR A 92 -10.66 5.80 1.38
CA THR A 92 -9.64 4.80 1.05
C THR A 92 -9.36 4.81 -0.44
N LEU A 93 -8.31 4.10 -0.87
CA LEU A 93 -8.14 3.81 -2.28
C LEU A 93 -9.27 2.90 -2.78
N THR A 94 -9.64 3.07 -4.04
CA THR A 94 -10.50 2.10 -4.73
C THR A 94 -9.81 0.73 -4.77
N ALA A 95 -10.58 -0.35 -4.90
CA ALA A 95 -10.00 -1.68 -5.07
C ALA A 95 -9.06 -1.77 -6.29
N LEU A 96 -9.35 -1.02 -7.36
CA LEU A 96 -8.48 -0.91 -8.53
C LEU A 96 -7.15 -0.24 -8.18
N ASP A 97 -7.16 0.89 -7.48
CA ASP A 97 -5.95 1.62 -7.13
C ASP A 97 -5.10 0.89 -6.09
N MET A 98 -5.74 0.19 -5.14
CA MET A 98 -5.01 -0.70 -4.23
C MET A 98 -4.26 -1.80 -5.00
N ALA A 99 -4.95 -2.48 -5.93
CA ALA A 99 -4.33 -3.54 -6.72
C ALA A 99 -3.22 -3.00 -7.63
N THR A 100 -3.45 -1.83 -8.24
CA THR A 100 -2.46 -1.15 -9.09
C THR A 100 -1.23 -0.75 -8.28
N GLY A 101 -1.41 -0.15 -7.10
CA GLY A 101 -0.31 0.21 -6.21
C GLY A 101 0.52 -1.00 -5.77
N LYS A 102 -0.12 -2.14 -5.47
CA LYS A 102 0.59 -3.39 -5.15
C LYS A 102 1.37 -3.94 -6.34
N LEU A 103 0.84 -3.84 -7.56
CA LEU A 103 1.57 -4.23 -8.78
C LEU A 103 2.81 -3.36 -9.01
N LEU A 104 2.68 -2.03 -8.87
CA LEU A 104 3.80 -1.10 -9.01
C LEU A 104 4.86 -1.35 -7.94
N ALA A 105 4.44 -1.46 -6.67
CA ALA A 105 5.34 -1.79 -5.58
C ALA A 105 6.04 -3.13 -5.79
N ASN A 106 5.33 -4.17 -6.25
CA ASN A 106 5.94 -5.45 -6.59
C ASN A 106 7.01 -5.28 -7.70
N SER A 107 6.69 -4.57 -8.79
CA SER A 107 7.64 -4.30 -9.87
C SER A 107 8.90 -3.59 -9.35
N ASP A 108 8.76 -2.63 -8.44
CA ASP A 108 9.89 -1.89 -7.86
C ASP A 108 10.85 -2.77 -7.04
N ARG A 109 10.33 -3.77 -6.29
CA ARG A 109 11.11 -4.40 -5.20
C ARG A 109 10.89 -5.89 -5.00
N TRP A 110 10.29 -6.62 -5.95
CA TRP A 110 10.02 -8.06 -5.77
C TRP A 110 11.26 -8.92 -5.52
N ARG A 111 12.43 -8.49 -6.00
CA ARG A 111 13.72 -9.18 -5.78
C ARG A 111 14.35 -8.86 -4.42
N ASP A 112 13.85 -7.87 -3.69
CA ASP A 112 14.39 -7.51 -2.39
C ASP A 112 13.84 -8.43 -1.30
N ASP A 113 14.72 -9.29 -0.79
CA ASP A 113 14.34 -10.22 0.25
C ASP A 113 13.95 -9.55 1.58
N ALA A 114 14.37 -8.31 1.84
CA ALA A 114 13.96 -7.56 3.03
C ALA A 114 12.47 -7.19 2.99
N VAL A 115 11.84 -7.17 1.81
CA VAL A 115 10.42 -6.84 1.65
C VAL A 115 9.51 -8.00 2.06
N MET A 116 10.05 -9.22 2.14
CA MET A 116 9.32 -10.44 2.49
C MET A 116 8.11 -10.71 1.58
N SER A 117 8.23 -10.40 0.28
CA SER A 117 7.17 -10.57 -0.73
C SER A 117 5.82 -9.94 -0.36
N ARG A 118 5.83 -8.92 0.52
CA ARG A 118 4.60 -8.32 1.07
C ARG A 118 3.66 -7.82 -0.01
N ASP A 119 4.15 -7.18 -1.07
CA ASP A 119 3.27 -6.66 -2.13
C ASP A 119 2.56 -7.77 -2.91
N LEU A 120 3.28 -8.84 -3.25
CA LEU A 120 2.71 -10.02 -3.90
C LEU A 120 1.70 -10.74 -3.00
N ILE A 121 2.05 -10.94 -1.73
CA ILE A 121 1.18 -11.57 -0.73
C ILE A 121 -0.08 -10.73 -0.52
N ASP A 122 0.06 -9.42 -0.36
CA ASP A 122 -1.05 -8.53 -0.13
C ASP A 122 -1.99 -8.50 -1.34
N LEU A 123 -1.44 -8.44 -2.56
CA LEU A 123 -2.23 -8.55 -3.80
C LEU A 123 -2.97 -9.89 -3.89
N ALA A 124 -2.32 -11.00 -3.52
CA ALA A 124 -2.95 -12.32 -3.50
C ALA A 124 -4.07 -12.39 -2.44
N MET A 125 -3.88 -11.73 -1.30
CA MET A 125 -4.83 -11.71 -0.20
C MET A 125 -6.03 -10.80 -0.45
N MET A 126 -5.87 -9.75 -1.26
CA MET A 126 -6.99 -8.99 -1.83
C MET A 126 -7.91 -9.87 -2.68
N ALA A 127 -7.38 -10.97 -3.26
CA ALA A 127 -8.10 -11.90 -4.13
C ALA A 127 -8.96 -11.18 -5.19
N PRO A 128 -8.40 -10.24 -5.97
CA PRO A 128 -9.17 -9.43 -6.90
C PRO A 128 -9.84 -10.31 -7.97
N PRO A 129 -11.10 -10.01 -8.37
CA PRO A 129 -11.71 -10.67 -9.51
C PRO A 129 -10.86 -10.49 -10.78
N LYS A 130 -10.84 -11.49 -11.67
CA LYS A 130 -9.99 -11.48 -12.88
C LYS A 130 -10.15 -10.20 -13.72
N ALA A 131 -11.37 -9.68 -13.82
CA ALA A 131 -11.66 -8.43 -14.53
C ALA A 131 -10.99 -7.21 -13.86
N LEU A 132 -11.01 -7.14 -12.53
CA LEU A 132 -10.34 -6.07 -11.78
C LEU A 132 -8.83 -6.18 -11.89
N LEU A 133 -8.27 -7.39 -11.74
CA LEU A 133 -6.83 -7.62 -11.88
C LEU A 133 -6.34 -7.22 -13.27
N LYS A 134 -7.09 -7.53 -14.33
CA LYS A 134 -6.76 -7.10 -15.71
C LYS A 134 -6.74 -5.57 -15.85
N ARG A 135 -7.71 -4.87 -15.25
CA ARG A 135 -7.73 -3.40 -15.23
C ARG A 135 -6.55 -2.82 -14.44
N ALA A 136 -6.25 -3.40 -13.28
CA ALA A 136 -5.11 -2.98 -12.45
C ALA A 136 -3.78 -3.18 -13.18
N MET A 137 -3.63 -4.32 -13.86
CA MET A 137 -2.48 -4.60 -14.71
C MET A 137 -2.34 -3.57 -15.83
N ALA A 138 -3.41 -3.32 -16.59
CA ALA A 138 -3.37 -2.30 -17.66
C ALA A 138 -3.03 -0.91 -17.13
N LYS A 139 -3.57 -0.53 -15.96
CA LYS A 139 -3.26 0.76 -15.32
C LYS A 139 -1.80 0.84 -14.87
N ALA A 140 -1.26 -0.21 -14.27
CA ALA A 140 0.14 -0.28 -13.87
C ALA A 140 1.09 -0.28 -15.08
N GLN A 141 0.74 -1.01 -16.15
CA GLN A 141 1.47 -1.00 -17.41
C GLN A 141 1.47 0.39 -18.07
N GLY A 142 0.44 1.20 -17.86
CA GLY A 142 0.45 2.61 -18.27
C GLY A 142 1.60 3.41 -17.66
N ALA A 143 2.04 3.06 -16.45
CA ALA A 143 3.16 3.72 -15.78
C ALA A 143 4.52 3.08 -16.11
N TYR A 144 4.62 1.75 -16.06
CA TYR A 144 5.90 1.02 -16.10
C TYR A 144 6.10 0.19 -17.37
N GLY A 145 5.12 0.14 -18.27
CA GLY A 145 5.16 -0.69 -19.47
C GLY A 145 4.99 -2.18 -19.18
N ASP A 146 5.47 -3.01 -20.10
CA ASP A 146 5.25 -4.46 -20.07
C ASP A 146 5.98 -5.19 -18.94
N SER A 147 6.92 -4.53 -18.26
CA SER A 147 7.69 -5.12 -17.15
C SER A 147 6.79 -5.59 -16.01
N VAL A 148 5.66 -4.92 -15.74
CA VAL A 148 4.76 -5.24 -14.63
C VAL A 148 4.30 -6.70 -14.66
N ALA A 149 3.97 -7.21 -15.85
CA ALA A 149 3.54 -8.60 -16.01
C ALA A 149 4.71 -9.58 -15.82
N ALA A 150 5.88 -9.25 -16.36
CA ALA A 150 7.09 -10.06 -16.22
C ALA A 150 7.58 -10.11 -14.76
N ASP A 151 7.53 -9.00 -14.05
CA ASP A 151 7.90 -8.88 -12.64
C ASP A 151 6.94 -9.63 -11.73
N LEU A 152 5.63 -9.56 -11.99
CA LEU A 152 4.65 -10.36 -11.26
C LEU A 152 4.90 -11.86 -11.46
N ALA A 153 5.11 -12.30 -12.71
CA ALA A 153 5.42 -13.69 -13.01
C ALA A 153 6.75 -14.13 -12.37
N GLY A 154 7.77 -13.28 -12.43
CA GLY A 154 9.07 -13.49 -11.81
C GLY A 154 8.98 -13.67 -10.30
N ALA A 155 8.21 -12.81 -9.62
CA ALA A 155 7.98 -12.90 -8.18
C ALA A 155 7.28 -14.21 -7.77
N VAL A 156 6.29 -14.67 -8.55
CA VAL A 156 5.61 -15.95 -8.32
C VAL A 156 6.57 -17.13 -8.54
N GLU A 157 7.35 -17.10 -9.61
CA GLU A 157 8.28 -18.18 -9.94
C GLU A 157 9.42 -18.26 -8.92
N ASP A 158 9.94 -17.12 -8.48
CA ASP A 158 10.99 -17.07 -7.47
C ASP A 158 10.52 -17.63 -6.12
N LEU A 159 9.29 -17.33 -5.69
CA LEU A 159 8.69 -18.00 -4.52
C LEU A 159 8.50 -19.50 -4.73
N ARG A 160 8.18 -19.94 -5.95
CA ARG A 160 8.06 -21.38 -6.29
C ARG A 160 9.41 -22.08 -6.18
N ALA A 161 10.46 -21.45 -6.69
CA ALA A 161 11.81 -21.98 -6.73
C ALA A 161 12.47 -22.07 -5.35
N ARG A 162 11.95 -21.37 -4.35
CA ARG A 162 12.47 -21.31 -2.97
C ARG A 162 11.46 -21.92 -1.97
N PRO A 163 11.47 -23.25 -1.73
CA PRO A 163 10.40 -23.96 -1.01
C PRO A 163 10.04 -23.46 0.39
N HIS A 164 11.03 -22.90 1.11
CA HIS A 164 10.87 -22.36 2.47
C HIS A 164 10.56 -20.86 2.51
N ARG A 165 10.65 -20.16 1.37
CA ARG A 165 10.55 -18.69 1.35
C ARG A 165 9.18 -18.21 1.77
N LEU A 166 8.12 -18.87 1.30
CA LEU A 166 6.76 -18.51 1.68
C LEU A 166 6.51 -18.69 3.19
N ASP A 167 7.09 -19.72 3.81
CA ASP A 167 7.00 -19.94 5.27
C ASP A 167 7.67 -18.79 6.03
N GLN A 168 8.86 -18.38 5.58
CA GLN A 168 9.59 -17.24 6.16
C GLN A 168 8.78 -15.94 6.03
N CYS A 169 8.18 -15.68 4.86
CA CYS A 169 7.34 -14.51 4.66
C CYS A 169 6.12 -14.51 5.60
N MET A 170 5.44 -15.65 5.73
CA MET A 170 4.30 -15.79 6.63
C MET A 170 4.69 -15.61 8.09
N GLN A 171 5.82 -16.17 8.52
CA GLN A 171 6.33 -15.99 9.88
C GLN A 171 6.72 -14.54 10.16
N ALA A 172 7.47 -13.91 9.26
CA ALA A 172 7.92 -12.53 9.39
C ALA A 172 6.77 -11.51 9.42
N THR A 173 5.63 -11.86 8.84
CA THR A 173 4.41 -11.03 8.82
C THR A 173 3.33 -11.53 9.77
N ALA A 174 3.66 -12.46 10.67
CA ALA A 174 2.76 -13.02 11.68
C ALA A 174 1.41 -13.52 11.11
N MET A 175 1.44 -14.13 9.90
CA MET A 175 0.25 -14.69 9.26
C MET A 175 -0.16 -16.01 9.92
N THR A 176 -1.07 -15.95 10.89
CA THR A 176 -1.53 -17.12 11.66
C THR A 176 -2.86 -17.69 11.19
N THR A 177 -3.65 -16.92 10.43
CA THR A 177 -5.04 -17.27 10.09
C THR A 177 -5.21 -17.90 8.70
N VAL A 178 -4.14 -17.95 7.90
CA VAL A 178 -4.15 -18.44 6.52
C VAL A 178 -3.16 -19.58 6.38
N SER A 179 -3.57 -20.70 5.82
CA SER A 179 -2.64 -21.80 5.54
C SER A 179 -1.73 -21.49 4.36
N LYS A 180 -0.49 -22.00 4.39
CA LYS A 180 0.46 -21.89 3.27
C LYS A 180 -0.16 -22.33 1.94
N ALA A 181 -0.91 -23.43 1.94
CA ALA A 181 -1.56 -23.97 0.75
C ALA A 181 -2.63 -23.01 0.19
N ALA A 182 -3.45 -22.42 1.05
CA ALA A 182 -4.46 -21.44 0.64
C ALA A 182 -3.82 -20.16 0.09
N LEU A 183 -2.78 -19.65 0.76
CA LEU A 183 -2.02 -18.50 0.28
C LEU A 183 -1.37 -18.78 -1.09
N TRP A 184 -0.73 -19.94 -1.22
CA TRP A 184 -0.11 -20.35 -2.48
C TRP A 184 -1.12 -20.50 -3.63
N ALA A 185 -2.32 -21.00 -3.35
CA ALA A 185 -3.40 -21.08 -4.33
C ALA A 185 -3.79 -19.68 -4.84
N ARG A 186 -3.88 -18.69 -3.94
CA ARG A 186 -4.17 -17.29 -4.30
C ARG A 186 -3.06 -16.64 -5.11
N ILE A 187 -1.80 -16.85 -4.71
CA ILE A 187 -0.63 -16.34 -5.45
C ILE A 187 -0.62 -16.88 -6.88
N LYS A 188 -0.83 -18.19 -7.07
CA LYS A 188 -0.93 -18.79 -8.41
C LYS A 188 -2.08 -18.25 -9.24
N ALA A 189 -3.16 -17.79 -8.62
CA ALA A 189 -4.31 -17.24 -9.34
C ALA A 189 -4.01 -15.87 -9.97
N LEU A 190 -2.99 -15.15 -9.50
CA LEU A 190 -2.61 -13.84 -10.03
C LEU A 190 -2.01 -13.90 -11.45
N VAL A 191 -1.48 -15.06 -11.85
CA VAL A 191 -0.78 -15.26 -13.13
C VAL A 191 -1.51 -16.21 -14.08
N ARG A 192 -2.81 -16.46 -13.85
CA ARG A 192 -3.68 -17.34 -14.66
C ARG A 192 -4.76 -16.57 -15.43
#